data_AF-A0AAE1YD23-F1
#
_entry.id   AF-A0AAE1YD23-F1
#
_cell.length_a   1.000
_cell.length_b   1.000
_cell.length_c   1.000
_cell.angle_alpha   90.00
_cell.angle_beta   90.00
_cell.angle_gamma   90.00
#
_symmetry.space_group_name_H-M   'P 1'
#
loop_
_entity.id
_entity.type
_entity.pdbx_description
1 polymer ?
#
loop_
_entity_poly.entity_id
_entity_poly.type
_entity_poly.pdbx_seq_one_letter_code
_entity_poly.pdbx_strand_id
1 'polypeptide(L)'
;MAVQSKIPTIYHCDSTGRENHTVAADMHGTLLIGRSLFPYFALVAFDVGGILRLLLLLLAAPLAWFLQRFVSESAGVRVLIFVSFAGVRVSEIESAANAVLPKHYSEDLHPQTWRVLSSCGRKCVLTECPRIMVEPFLKNYLGVDFVLGTEISSWRGVATGFVASGGVLVGEGKAVALRKAFESSSAPEIGIADSQADFPFLNLCKERYIVPSEQGLRPVKQEELPKPVIFHDGRLVRKPSPFIVLLIILWFPIGVLLSISRLLIGSNSPISLFYYIIQLTGCKIIVKGTPPRTAKNSRRTGVAFVCSHKNVMDPLFVSAVLRRSTTCVGYSVSRFTEFMSPIRNCRLTETDPRMLK
;
A
#
# COMPACT_ATOMS: atom_id res chain seq x y z
N MET A 1 -44.93 2.95 15.30
CA MET A 1 -43.77 3.42 16.07
C MET A 1 -42.90 2.21 16.39
N ALA A 2 -41.83 1.98 15.61
CA ALA A 2 -40.84 0.96 15.95
C ALA A 2 -39.76 1.63 16.80
N VAL A 3 -39.58 1.18 18.04
CA VAL A 3 -38.46 1.57 18.87
C VAL A 3 -37.19 1.10 18.15
N GLN A 4 -36.48 2.00 17.47
CA GLN A 4 -35.15 1.71 16.94
C GLN A 4 -34.24 1.46 18.15
N SER A 5 -34.04 0.19 18.49
CA SER A 5 -33.02 -0.21 19.46
C SER A 5 -31.68 0.37 19.01
N LYS A 6 -31.14 1.31 19.78
CA LYS A 6 -29.85 1.94 19.49
C LYS A 6 -28.78 0.85 19.39
N ILE A 7 -28.17 0.70 18.20
CA ILE A 7 -27.11 -0.29 17.99
C ILE A 7 -25.91 0.10 18.88
N PRO A 8 -25.34 -0.83 19.67
CA PRO A 8 -24.20 -0.53 20.52
C PRO A 8 -22.96 -0.18 19.69
N THR A 9 -22.05 0.59 20.27
CA THR A 9 -20.75 0.89 19.66
C THR A 9 -19.78 -0.26 19.86
N ILE A 10 -18.73 -0.32 19.02
CA ILE A 10 -17.66 -1.34 19.10
C ILE A 10 -16.97 -1.41 20.47
N TYR A 11 -17.02 -0.33 21.26
CA TYR A 11 -16.50 -0.27 22.63
C TYR A 11 -17.23 -1.20 23.60
N HIS A 12 -18.50 -1.51 23.31
CA HIS A 12 -19.29 -2.44 24.12
C HIS A 12 -19.15 -3.90 23.66
N CYS A 13 -18.35 -4.17 22.62
CA CYS A 13 -18.07 -5.52 22.18
C CYS A 13 -16.97 -6.15 23.05
N ASP A 14 -17.34 -7.19 23.81
CA ASP A 14 -16.38 -8.01 24.53
C ASP A 14 -15.55 -8.85 23.55
N SER A 15 -14.24 -8.83 23.75
CA SER A 15 -13.26 -9.58 22.95
C SER A 15 -12.86 -10.91 23.61
N THR A 16 -13.27 -11.19 24.84
CA THR A 16 -12.93 -12.43 25.54
C THR A 16 -13.80 -13.62 25.08
N GLY A 17 -13.21 -14.82 25.00
CA GLY A 17 -13.94 -16.05 24.66
C GLY A 17 -14.50 -16.12 23.24
N ARG A 18 -13.95 -15.34 22.28
CA ARG A 18 -14.46 -15.26 20.90
C ARG A 18 -13.80 -16.24 19.91
N GLU A 19 -12.97 -17.16 20.38
CA GLU A 19 -12.17 -18.08 19.54
C GLU A 19 -13.02 -18.99 18.62
N ASN A 20 -14.26 -19.32 19.01
CA ASN A 20 -15.16 -20.13 18.19
C ASN A 20 -16.14 -19.29 17.34
N HIS A 21 -16.06 -17.96 17.42
CA HIS A 21 -16.99 -17.07 16.75
C HIS A 21 -16.46 -16.61 15.39
N THR A 22 -17.41 -16.36 14.49
CA THR A 22 -17.17 -15.75 13.19
C THR A 22 -17.54 -14.28 13.23
N VAL A 23 -16.61 -13.43 12.79
CA VAL A 23 -16.83 -11.98 12.64
C VAL A 23 -16.95 -11.61 11.17
N ALA A 24 -17.92 -10.76 10.85
CA ALA A 24 -18.09 -10.09 9.57
C ALA A 24 -17.92 -8.58 9.77
N ALA A 25 -16.86 -8.01 9.20
CA ALA A 25 -16.56 -6.59 9.33
C ALA A 25 -16.53 -5.91 7.97
N ASP A 26 -17.07 -4.69 7.89
CA ASP A 26 -16.75 -3.81 6.78
C ASP A 26 -15.27 -3.36 6.85
N MET A 27 -14.72 -2.92 5.71
CA MET A 27 -13.32 -2.50 5.64
C MET A 27 -13.11 -1.00 5.89
N HIS A 28 -13.76 -0.10 5.13
CA HIS A 28 -13.41 1.32 5.14
C HIS A 28 -14.23 2.07 6.19
N GLY A 29 -13.58 2.86 7.04
CA GLY A 29 -14.24 3.46 8.21
C GLY A 29 -14.52 2.48 9.36
N THR A 30 -14.33 1.18 9.13
CA THR A 30 -14.60 0.11 10.09
C THR A 30 -13.30 -0.59 10.51
N LEU A 31 -12.74 -1.45 9.66
CA LEU A 31 -11.43 -2.07 9.89
C LEU A 31 -10.29 -1.06 9.72
N LEU A 32 -10.44 -0.16 8.75
CA LEU A 32 -9.57 0.99 8.51
C LEU A 32 -10.21 2.24 9.10
N ILE A 33 -9.38 3.14 9.66
CA ILE A 33 -9.83 4.44 10.18
C ILE A 33 -10.35 5.31 9.02
N GLY A 34 -9.69 5.27 7.87
CA GLY A 34 -10.07 6.06 6.70
C GLY A 34 -11.31 5.52 5.99
N ARG A 35 -12.28 6.41 5.75
CA ARG A 35 -13.47 6.15 4.92
C ARG A 35 -13.25 6.30 3.41
N SER A 36 -12.22 7.05 3.02
CA SER A 36 -11.98 7.35 1.61
C SER A 36 -11.23 6.22 0.92
N LEU A 37 -11.77 5.73 -0.20
CA LEU A 37 -11.09 4.77 -1.07
C LEU A 37 -9.96 5.40 -1.90
N PHE A 38 -10.08 6.71 -2.18
CA PHE A 38 -9.21 7.44 -3.12
C PHE A 38 -7.72 7.22 -2.88
N PRO A 39 -7.18 7.29 -1.64
CA PRO A 39 -5.74 7.13 -1.43
C PRO A 39 -5.23 5.76 -1.89
N TYR A 40 -6.01 4.70 -1.72
CA TYR A 40 -5.61 3.34 -2.10
C TYR A 40 -5.68 3.15 -3.62
N PHE A 41 -6.70 3.71 -4.27
CA PHE A 41 -6.76 3.74 -5.74
C PHE A 41 -5.63 4.58 -6.34
N ALA A 42 -5.27 5.70 -5.71
CA ALA A 42 -4.17 6.57 -6.14
C ALA A 42 -2.81 5.88 -6.05
N LEU A 43 -2.57 5.10 -5.00
CA LEU A 43 -1.36 4.28 -4.87
C LEU A 43 -1.21 3.28 -6.01
N VAL A 44 -2.28 2.50 -6.29
CA VAL A 44 -2.24 1.51 -7.37
C VAL A 44 -2.15 2.20 -8.73
N ALA A 45 -2.94 3.25 -8.98
CA ALA A 45 -2.92 4.02 -10.23
C ALA A 45 -1.53 4.57 -10.54
N PHE A 46 -0.82 5.08 -9.53
CA PHE A 46 0.53 5.59 -9.68
C PHE A 46 1.55 4.48 -9.96
N ASP A 47 1.42 3.32 -9.31
CA ASP A 47 2.38 2.23 -9.49
C ASP A 47 2.25 1.57 -10.88
N VAL A 48 1.01 1.32 -11.34
CA VAL A 48 0.74 0.67 -12.63
C VAL A 48 0.76 1.62 -13.83
N GLY A 49 0.35 2.88 -13.63
CA GLY A 49 0.14 3.85 -14.71
C GLY A 49 0.94 5.15 -14.57
N GLY A 50 1.76 5.27 -13.54
CA GLY A 50 2.61 6.44 -13.30
C GLY A 50 1.83 7.71 -13.01
N ILE A 51 2.50 8.85 -13.22
CA ILE A 51 1.96 10.18 -12.89
C ILE A 51 0.73 10.55 -13.74
N LEU A 52 0.65 10.08 -14.99
CA LEU A 52 -0.46 10.39 -15.89
C LEU A 52 -1.76 9.75 -15.40
N ARG A 53 -1.72 8.46 -15.04
CA ARG A 53 -2.91 7.77 -14.51
C ARG A 53 -3.32 8.34 -13.14
N LEU A 54 -2.33 8.72 -12.32
CA LEU A 54 -2.60 9.42 -11.06
C LEU A 54 -3.29 10.78 -11.30
N LEU A 55 -2.86 11.55 -12.31
CA LEU A 55 -3.52 12.80 -12.71
C LEU A 55 -4.95 12.57 -13.19
N LEU A 56 -5.19 11.58 -14.06
CA LEU A 56 -6.53 11.23 -14.50
C LEU A 56 -7.44 10.88 -13.31
N LEU A 57 -6.93 10.13 -12.34
CA LEU A 57 -7.68 9.80 -11.13
C LEU A 57 -7.99 11.03 -10.28
N LEU A 58 -7.03 11.95 -10.12
CA LEU A 58 -7.27 13.21 -9.41
C LEU A 58 -8.35 14.06 -10.08
N LEU A 59 -8.29 14.18 -11.42
CA LEU A 59 -9.29 14.93 -12.20
C LEU A 59 -10.68 14.28 -12.15
N ALA A 60 -10.74 12.95 -12.05
CA ALA A 60 -11.99 12.20 -11.90
C ALA A 60 -12.53 12.21 -10.47
N ALA A 61 -11.74 12.58 -9.45
CA ALA A 61 -12.17 12.51 -8.05
C ALA A 61 -13.40 13.39 -7.71
N PRO A 62 -13.52 14.65 -8.18
CA PRO A 62 -14.72 15.45 -7.97
C PRO A 62 -15.96 14.82 -8.63
N LEU A 63 -15.80 14.24 -9.81
CA LEU A 63 -16.87 13.54 -10.52
C LEU A 63 -17.29 12.27 -9.77
N ALA A 64 -16.33 11.47 -9.30
CA ALA A 64 -16.60 10.28 -8.51
C ALA A 64 -17.35 10.62 -7.21
N TRP A 65 -16.93 11.67 -6.51
CA TRP A 65 -17.60 12.17 -5.31
C TRP A 65 -19.03 12.65 -5.61
N PHE A 66 -19.22 13.40 -6.69
CA PHE A 66 -20.54 13.87 -7.12
C PHE A 66 -21.48 12.69 -7.43
N LEU A 67 -21.03 11.70 -8.21
CA LEU A 67 -21.81 10.52 -8.53
C LEU A 67 -22.13 9.68 -7.29
N GLN A 68 -21.16 9.51 -6.39
CA GLN A 68 -21.36 8.79 -5.13
C GLN A 68 -22.45 9.44 -4.28
N ARG A 69 -22.47 10.77 -4.21
CA ARG A 69 -23.40 11.52 -3.37
C ARG A 69 -24.80 11.68 -3.97
N PHE A 70 -24.88 11.96 -5.28
CA PHE A 70 -26.13 12.38 -5.92
C PHE A 70 -26.78 11.31 -6.81
N VAL A 71 -26.04 10.26 -7.21
CA VAL A 71 -26.55 9.22 -8.11
C VAL A 71 -26.64 7.88 -7.41
N SER A 72 -25.50 7.31 -7.01
CA SER A 72 -25.42 6.04 -6.30
C SER A 72 -24.03 5.88 -5.71
N GLU A 73 -23.95 5.35 -4.49
CA GLU A 73 -22.67 5.05 -3.84
C GLU A 73 -21.77 4.17 -4.73
N SER A 74 -22.38 3.21 -5.45
CA SER A 74 -21.70 2.34 -6.41
C SER A 74 -21.12 3.07 -7.63
N ALA A 75 -21.69 4.21 -8.04
CA ALA A 75 -21.28 4.92 -9.25
C ALA A 75 -19.90 5.59 -9.08
N GLY A 76 -19.63 6.15 -7.90
CA GLY A 76 -18.31 6.73 -7.58
C GLY A 76 -17.21 5.67 -7.62
N VAL A 77 -17.46 4.50 -7.02
CA VAL A 77 -16.52 3.36 -7.02
C VAL A 77 -16.24 2.88 -8.45
N ARG A 78 -17.26 2.79 -9.31
CA ARG A 78 -17.08 2.43 -10.73
C ARG A 78 -16.15 3.39 -11.47
N VAL A 79 -16.24 4.69 -11.21
CA VAL A 79 -15.33 5.69 -11.80
C VAL A 79 -13.88 5.46 -11.32
N LEU A 80 -13.68 5.24 -10.02
CA LEU A 80 -12.35 4.96 -9.47
C LEU A 80 -11.74 3.69 -10.09
N ILE A 81 -12.53 2.62 -10.21
CA ILE A 81 -12.13 1.35 -10.84
C ILE A 81 -11.74 1.57 -12.30
N PHE A 82 -12.58 2.28 -13.07
CA PHE A 82 -12.34 2.51 -14.48
C PHE A 82 -11.04 3.27 -14.70
N VAL A 83 -10.86 4.41 -14.03
CA VAL A 83 -9.67 5.25 -14.22
C VAL A 83 -8.40 4.55 -13.73
N SER A 84 -8.48 3.81 -12.62
CA SER A 84 -7.30 3.11 -12.10
C SER A 84 -6.93 1.87 -12.90
N PHE A 85 -7.88 1.11 -13.46
CA PHE A 85 -7.59 -0.22 -14.02
C PHE A 85 -7.79 -0.40 -15.51
N ALA A 86 -8.51 0.50 -16.21
CA ALA A 86 -8.74 0.34 -17.64
C ALA A 86 -7.40 0.16 -18.40
N GLY A 87 -7.29 -0.95 -19.13
CA GLY A 87 -6.14 -1.27 -19.97
C GLY A 87 -4.89 -1.79 -19.22
N VAL A 88 -4.97 -2.06 -17.92
CA VAL A 88 -3.83 -2.57 -17.12
C VAL A 88 -3.89 -4.09 -17.03
N ARG A 89 -2.74 -4.77 -17.06
CA ARG A 89 -2.69 -6.22 -16.81
C ARG A 89 -3.13 -6.53 -15.38
N VAL A 90 -3.97 -7.55 -15.21
CA VAL A 90 -4.45 -7.98 -13.90
C VAL A 90 -3.27 -8.35 -12.98
N SER A 91 -2.24 -9.00 -13.52
CA SER A 91 -1.01 -9.34 -12.79
C SER A 91 -0.23 -8.12 -12.28
N GLU A 92 -0.29 -6.97 -12.98
CA GLU A 92 0.35 -5.74 -12.52
C GLU A 92 -0.45 -5.09 -11.39
N ILE A 93 -1.78 -5.11 -11.47
CA ILE A 93 -2.66 -4.64 -10.40
C ILE A 93 -2.41 -5.49 -9.14
N GLU A 94 -2.35 -6.81 -9.29
CA GLU A 94 -2.05 -7.73 -8.20
C GLU A 94 -0.66 -7.50 -7.61
N SER A 95 0.36 -7.30 -8.45
CA SER A 95 1.72 -6.98 -8.00
C SER A 95 1.76 -5.66 -7.22
N ALA A 96 1.11 -4.61 -7.73
CA ALA A 96 1.02 -3.32 -7.05
C ALA A 96 0.27 -3.42 -5.73
N ALA A 97 -0.82 -4.19 -5.69
CA ALA A 97 -1.60 -4.45 -4.49
C ALA A 97 -0.78 -5.20 -3.44
N ASN A 98 0.04 -6.17 -3.83
CA ASN A 98 0.91 -6.92 -2.93
C ASN A 98 2.08 -6.09 -2.40
N ALA A 99 2.69 -5.25 -3.25
CA ALA A 99 3.90 -4.52 -2.90
C ALA A 99 3.63 -3.21 -2.15
N VAL A 100 2.60 -2.45 -2.56
CA VAL A 100 2.40 -1.08 -2.11
C VAL A 100 1.38 -0.98 -0.99
N LEU A 101 0.23 -1.63 -1.13
CA LEU A 101 -0.92 -1.41 -0.24
C LEU A 101 -0.74 -1.91 1.21
N PRO A 102 -0.03 -3.02 1.52
CA PRO A 102 0.06 -3.52 2.88
C PRO A 102 0.58 -2.50 3.88
N LYS A 103 1.57 -1.70 3.47
CA LYS A 103 2.10 -0.62 4.31
C LYS A 103 0.99 0.37 4.65
N HIS A 104 0.32 0.91 3.65
CA HIS A 104 -0.67 1.97 3.84
C HIS A 104 -1.94 1.48 4.56
N TYR A 105 -2.33 0.22 4.39
CA TYR A 105 -3.41 -0.37 5.17
C TYR A 105 -3.01 -0.61 6.63
N SER A 106 -1.78 -1.09 6.89
CA SER A 106 -1.30 -1.27 8.27
C SER A 106 -1.22 0.05 9.05
N GLU A 107 -0.86 1.15 8.37
CA GLU A 107 -0.81 2.49 8.95
C GLU A 107 -2.20 3.15 9.11
N ASP A 108 -3.28 2.47 8.73
CA ASP A 108 -4.66 2.98 8.83
C ASP A 108 -5.57 2.01 9.60
N LEU A 109 -5.03 0.97 10.23
CA LEU A 109 -5.82 -0.06 10.91
C LEU A 109 -6.45 0.46 12.20
N HIS A 110 -7.76 0.26 12.36
CA HIS A 110 -8.53 0.76 13.50
C HIS A 110 -8.32 -0.11 14.76
N PRO A 111 -7.85 0.44 15.89
CA PRO A 111 -7.46 -0.35 17.06
C PRO A 111 -8.59 -1.14 17.69
N GLN A 112 -9.79 -0.56 17.84
CA GLN A 112 -10.91 -1.27 18.48
C GLN A 112 -11.51 -2.37 17.59
N THR A 113 -11.68 -2.09 16.30
CA THR A 113 -12.10 -3.11 15.33
C THR A 113 -11.07 -4.24 15.26
N TRP A 114 -9.77 -3.91 15.26
CA TRP A 114 -8.71 -4.92 15.31
C TRP A 114 -8.74 -5.76 16.58
N ARG A 115 -8.97 -5.16 17.76
CA ARG A 115 -9.13 -5.88 19.03
C ARG A 115 -10.20 -6.96 18.97
N VAL A 116 -11.36 -6.66 18.38
CA VAL A 116 -12.46 -7.63 18.25
C VAL A 116 -12.21 -8.63 17.13
N LEU A 117 -11.71 -8.16 15.98
CA LEU A 117 -11.48 -9.01 14.82
C LEU A 117 -10.37 -10.04 15.07
N SER A 118 -9.31 -9.65 15.78
CA SER A 118 -8.18 -10.52 16.12
C SER A 118 -8.52 -11.59 17.17
N SER A 119 -9.54 -11.37 18.00
CA SER A 119 -9.97 -12.34 19.02
C SER A 119 -10.94 -13.41 18.50
N CYS A 120 -11.46 -13.23 17.28
CA CYS A 120 -12.37 -14.18 16.64
C CYS A 120 -11.58 -15.26 15.89
N GLY A 121 -12.03 -16.51 15.96
CA GLY A 121 -11.38 -17.62 15.26
C GLY A 121 -11.55 -17.59 13.76
N ARG A 122 -12.71 -17.12 13.26
CA ARG A 122 -13.01 -17.02 11.84
C ARG A 122 -13.35 -15.59 11.45
N LYS A 123 -12.73 -15.07 10.40
CA LYS A 123 -12.78 -13.65 10.02
C LYS A 123 -13.25 -13.51 8.58
N CYS A 124 -14.30 -12.72 8.39
CA CYS A 124 -14.83 -12.33 7.10
C CYS A 124 -14.78 -10.80 6.97
N VAL A 125 -14.21 -10.29 5.89
CA VAL A 125 -14.18 -8.86 5.59
C VAL A 125 -14.98 -8.59 4.32
N LEU A 126 -15.90 -7.64 4.41
CA LEU A 126 -16.69 -7.14 3.29
C LEU A 126 -16.18 -5.78 2.87
N THR A 127 -16.15 -5.52 1.56
CA THR A 127 -15.74 -4.21 1.07
C THR A 127 -16.31 -3.88 -0.30
N GLU A 128 -16.59 -2.59 -0.52
CA GLU A 128 -16.87 -2.05 -1.84
C GLU A 128 -15.61 -1.97 -2.73
N CYS A 129 -14.41 -2.05 -2.15
CA CYS A 129 -13.17 -2.06 -2.90
C CYS A 129 -13.03 -3.32 -3.78
N PRO A 130 -12.30 -3.20 -4.91
CA PRO A 130 -11.87 -4.35 -5.69
C PRO A 130 -11.16 -5.38 -4.82
N ARG A 131 -11.63 -6.63 -4.84
CA ARG A 131 -11.06 -7.71 -4.02
C ARG A 131 -9.55 -7.86 -4.22
N ILE A 132 -9.09 -7.77 -5.46
CA ILE A 132 -7.68 -7.85 -5.86
C ILE A 132 -6.77 -6.82 -5.15
N MET A 133 -7.31 -5.69 -4.69
CA MET A 133 -6.54 -4.68 -3.95
C MET A 133 -6.36 -5.05 -2.47
N VAL A 134 -7.35 -5.68 -1.86
CA VAL A 134 -7.46 -5.81 -0.40
C VAL A 134 -7.09 -7.20 0.08
N GLU A 135 -7.41 -8.24 -0.71
CA GLU A 135 -7.23 -9.63 -0.34
C GLU A 135 -5.79 -9.99 0.02
N PRO A 136 -4.75 -9.52 -0.70
CA PRO A 136 -3.38 -9.81 -0.33
C PRO A 136 -3.01 -9.33 1.07
N PHE A 137 -3.45 -8.14 1.46
CA PHE A 137 -3.20 -7.61 2.80
C PHE A 137 -3.98 -8.39 3.86
N LEU A 138 -5.29 -8.55 3.65
CA LEU A 138 -6.19 -9.17 4.61
C LEU A 138 -5.83 -10.63 4.90
N LYS A 139 -5.53 -11.41 3.87
CA LYS A 139 -5.15 -12.82 4.03
C LYS A 139 -3.74 -12.99 4.56
N ASN A 140 -2.75 -12.34 3.93
CA ASN A 140 -1.35 -12.64 4.23
C ASN A 140 -0.82 -11.97 5.50
N TYR A 141 -1.47 -10.89 5.98
CA TYR A 141 -1.00 -10.14 7.15
C TYR A 141 -1.97 -10.19 8.34
N LEU A 142 -3.29 -10.16 8.10
CA LEU A 142 -4.28 -10.17 9.18
C LEU A 142 -4.88 -11.56 9.45
N GLY A 143 -4.60 -12.54 8.59
CA GLY A 143 -5.14 -13.89 8.70
C GLY A 143 -6.65 -13.92 8.55
N VAL A 144 -7.20 -13.12 7.63
CA VAL A 144 -8.62 -13.14 7.28
C VAL A 144 -8.92 -14.34 6.40
N ASP A 145 -9.99 -15.08 6.71
CA ASP A 145 -10.34 -16.31 5.97
C ASP A 145 -11.11 -15.98 4.69
N PHE A 146 -12.10 -15.09 4.78
CA PHE A 146 -13.00 -14.73 3.69
C PHE A 146 -12.92 -13.24 3.38
N VAL A 147 -12.69 -12.92 2.12
CA VAL A 147 -12.69 -11.53 1.62
C VAL A 147 -13.75 -11.43 0.55
N LEU A 148 -14.82 -10.69 0.85
CA LEU A 148 -15.93 -10.41 -0.05
C LEU A 148 -15.76 -8.99 -0.56
N GLY A 149 -15.13 -8.86 -1.74
CA GLY A 149 -14.87 -7.58 -2.39
C GLY A 149 -15.55 -7.47 -3.75
N THR A 150 -15.61 -6.26 -4.28
CA THR A 150 -16.07 -6.01 -5.66
C THR A 150 -15.16 -6.74 -6.64
N GLU A 151 -15.73 -7.50 -7.58
CA GLU A 151 -14.94 -8.21 -8.59
C GLU A 151 -14.80 -7.36 -9.86
N ILE A 152 -13.60 -7.33 -10.45
CA ILE A 152 -13.33 -6.56 -11.68
C ILE A 152 -13.48 -7.45 -12.92
N SER A 153 -13.95 -6.86 -14.01
CA SER A 153 -14.02 -7.53 -15.32
C SER A 153 -12.66 -7.48 -16.02
N SER A 154 -12.28 -8.60 -16.64
CA SER A 154 -11.04 -8.70 -17.42
C SER A 154 -11.26 -9.45 -18.73
N TRP A 155 -10.46 -9.10 -19.73
CA TRP A 155 -10.42 -9.76 -21.02
C TRP A 155 -8.98 -10.08 -21.38
N ARG A 156 -8.68 -11.36 -21.64
CA ARG A 156 -7.32 -11.85 -21.95
C ARG A 156 -6.24 -11.37 -20.95
N GLY A 157 -6.57 -11.37 -19.66
CA GLY A 157 -5.66 -10.95 -18.58
C GLY A 157 -5.47 -9.44 -18.44
N VAL A 158 -6.21 -8.62 -19.20
CA VAL A 158 -6.22 -7.16 -19.10
C VAL A 158 -7.54 -6.71 -18.46
N ALA A 159 -7.47 -5.86 -17.45
CA ALA A 159 -8.65 -5.28 -16.81
C ALA A 159 -9.38 -4.34 -17.77
N THR A 160 -10.68 -4.54 -17.92
CA THR A 160 -11.51 -3.71 -18.82
C THR A 160 -11.82 -2.34 -18.22
N GLY A 161 -11.58 -2.17 -16.92
CA GLY A 161 -12.01 -1.00 -16.14
C GLY A 161 -13.46 -1.07 -15.65
N PHE A 162 -14.19 -2.14 -15.99
CA PHE A 162 -15.55 -2.34 -15.52
C PHE A 162 -15.62 -3.35 -14.38
N VAL A 163 -16.74 -3.31 -13.66
CA VAL A 163 -17.06 -4.25 -12.59
C VAL A 163 -17.68 -5.51 -13.21
N ALA A 164 -17.42 -6.68 -12.62
CA ALA A 164 -18.04 -7.94 -13.04
C ALA A 164 -19.55 -7.95 -12.77
N SER A 165 -20.24 -9.01 -13.20
CA SER A 165 -21.71 -9.12 -13.13
C SER A 165 -22.30 -8.97 -11.72
N GLY A 166 -21.52 -9.25 -10.67
CA GLY A 166 -21.92 -9.05 -9.27
C GLY A 166 -22.10 -7.58 -8.86
N GLY A 167 -21.65 -6.62 -9.68
CA GLY A 167 -21.72 -5.20 -9.34
C GLY A 167 -20.79 -4.81 -8.19
N VAL A 168 -20.92 -3.56 -7.71
CA VAL A 168 -20.13 -3.06 -6.58
C VAL A 168 -20.81 -3.51 -5.29
N LEU A 169 -20.04 -4.07 -4.35
CA LEU A 169 -20.55 -4.55 -3.07
C LEU A 169 -20.85 -3.39 -2.10
N VAL A 170 -22.03 -2.80 -2.27
CA VAL A 170 -22.56 -1.72 -1.42
C VAL A 170 -23.95 -2.08 -0.93
N GLY A 171 -24.26 -1.76 0.33
CA GLY A 171 -25.58 -1.96 0.92
C GLY A 171 -26.08 -3.40 0.80
N GLU A 172 -27.22 -3.60 0.14
CA GLU A 172 -27.80 -4.92 -0.12
C GLU A 172 -26.84 -5.87 -0.85
N GLY A 173 -25.95 -5.35 -1.70
CA GLY A 173 -24.93 -6.17 -2.36
C GLY A 173 -24.02 -6.90 -1.36
N LYS A 174 -23.65 -6.24 -0.25
CA LYS A 174 -22.88 -6.87 0.84
C LYS A 174 -23.69 -7.96 1.54
N ALA A 175 -24.98 -7.72 1.79
CA ALA A 175 -25.86 -8.71 2.41
C ALA A 175 -26.03 -9.96 1.53
N VAL A 176 -26.25 -9.78 0.23
CA VAL A 176 -26.34 -10.89 -0.74
C VAL A 176 -25.03 -11.68 -0.80
N ALA A 177 -23.90 -11.00 -0.87
CA ALA A 177 -22.59 -11.65 -0.87
C ALA A 177 -22.33 -12.45 0.43
N LEU A 178 -22.71 -11.89 1.58
CA LEU A 178 -22.57 -12.55 2.87
C LEU A 178 -23.45 -13.80 2.96
N ARG A 179 -24.73 -13.70 2.57
CA ARG A 179 -25.62 -14.87 2.53
C ARG A 179 -25.02 -15.96 1.68
N LYS A 180 -24.59 -15.64 0.46
CA LYS A 180 -23.98 -16.61 -0.46
C LYS A 180 -22.74 -17.28 0.11
N ALA A 181 -21.88 -16.52 0.80
CA ALA A 181 -20.67 -17.06 1.41
C ALA A 181 -20.95 -18.00 2.60
N PHE A 182 -22.07 -17.81 3.29
CA PHE A 182 -22.48 -18.57 4.48
C PHE A 182 -23.72 -19.45 4.24
N GLU A 183 -24.12 -19.71 2.99
CA GLU A 183 -25.27 -20.56 2.66
C GLU A 183 -25.17 -21.96 3.26
N SER A 184 -23.96 -22.50 3.36
CA SER A 184 -23.64 -23.83 3.90
C SER A 184 -23.08 -23.81 5.32
N SER A 185 -23.09 -22.66 6.00
CA SER A 185 -22.50 -22.47 7.32
C SER A 185 -23.43 -21.66 8.24
N SER A 186 -23.14 -21.61 9.54
CA SER A 186 -23.85 -20.71 10.43
C SER A 186 -23.58 -19.25 10.06
N ALA A 187 -24.60 -18.40 10.19
CA ALA A 187 -24.43 -16.96 10.02
C ALA A 187 -23.40 -16.41 11.03
N PRO A 188 -22.65 -15.36 10.67
CA PRO A 188 -21.66 -14.75 11.55
C PRO A 188 -22.25 -14.32 12.89
N GLU A 189 -21.51 -14.59 13.97
CA GLU A 189 -21.90 -14.16 15.31
C GLU A 189 -21.83 -12.64 15.44
N ILE A 190 -20.81 -12.00 14.88
CA ILE A 190 -20.54 -10.58 15.10
C ILE A 190 -20.49 -9.83 13.76
N GLY A 191 -21.30 -8.78 13.63
CA GLY A 191 -21.27 -7.81 12.54
C GLY A 191 -20.68 -6.48 13.00
N ILE A 192 -19.76 -5.91 12.22
CA ILE A 192 -19.14 -4.61 12.52
C ILE A 192 -19.18 -3.72 11.27
N ALA A 193 -19.69 -2.50 11.40
CA ALA A 193 -19.66 -1.50 10.33
C ALA A 193 -19.63 -0.06 10.90
N ASP A 194 -19.48 0.97 10.06
CA ASP A 194 -19.42 2.37 10.47
C ASP A 194 -20.63 3.21 10.00
N SER A 195 -21.47 2.63 9.14
CA SER A 195 -22.56 3.33 8.46
C SER A 195 -23.89 2.59 8.53
N GLN A 196 -24.99 3.34 8.37
CA GLN A 196 -26.33 2.76 8.24
C GLN A 196 -26.52 2.03 6.90
N ALA A 197 -25.72 2.37 5.88
CA ALA A 197 -25.73 1.68 4.59
C ALA A 197 -25.45 0.18 4.75
N ASP A 198 -24.76 -0.21 5.81
CA ASP A 198 -24.35 -1.58 6.10
C ASP A 198 -25.35 -2.38 6.95
N PHE A 199 -26.45 -1.76 7.36
CA PHE A 199 -27.52 -2.43 8.11
C PHE A 199 -28.03 -3.72 7.45
N PRO A 200 -28.17 -3.81 6.11
CA PRO A 200 -28.60 -5.04 5.46
C PRO A 200 -27.76 -6.28 5.82
N PHE A 201 -26.43 -6.17 5.89
CA PHE A 201 -25.59 -7.30 6.26
C PHE A 201 -25.44 -7.45 7.78
N LEU A 202 -25.42 -6.34 8.52
CA LEU A 202 -25.41 -6.38 9.99
C LEU A 202 -26.63 -7.10 10.56
N ASN A 203 -27.80 -6.98 9.90
CA ASN A 203 -29.02 -7.68 10.29
C ASN A 203 -28.96 -9.20 10.09
N LEU A 204 -27.97 -9.71 9.34
CA LEU A 204 -27.72 -11.14 9.19
C LEU A 204 -26.85 -11.70 10.30
N CYS A 205 -26.19 -10.85 11.07
CA CYS A 205 -25.32 -11.24 12.17
C CYS A 205 -26.11 -11.33 13.49
N LYS A 206 -25.67 -12.18 14.42
CA LYS A 206 -26.36 -12.34 15.73
C LYS A 206 -26.20 -11.10 16.61
N GLU A 207 -24.97 -10.57 16.67
CA GLU A 207 -24.59 -9.33 17.35
C GLU A 207 -24.15 -8.30 16.29
N ARG A 208 -24.40 -7.02 16.54
CA ARG A 208 -24.04 -5.94 15.61
C ARG A 208 -23.52 -4.72 16.37
N TYR A 209 -22.42 -4.17 15.87
CA TYR A 209 -21.74 -3.04 16.48
C TYR A 209 -21.40 -1.97 15.44
N ILE A 210 -21.53 -0.70 15.86
CA ILE A 210 -21.16 0.45 15.04
C ILE A 210 -19.82 1.03 15.49
N VAL A 211 -18.96 1.31 14.53
CA VAL A 211 -17.70 2.03 14.72
C VAL A 211 -17.97 3.52 14.54
N PRO A 212 -17.82 4.35 15.58
CA PRO A 212 -18.01 5.78 15.46
C PRO A 212 -16.86 6.43 14.69
N SER A 213 -17.17 7.50 13.96
CA SER A 213 -16.14 8.33 13.32
C SER A 213 -15.45 9.21 14.35
N GLU A 214 -14.21 8.90 14.68
CA GLU A 214 -13.40 9.68 15.63
C GLU A 214 -12.19 10.31 14.94
N GLN A 215 -11.90 11.55 15.33
CA GLN A 215 -10.73 12.28 14.83
C GLN A 215 -9.53 12.04 15.75
N GLY A 216 -8.34 11.89 15.16
CA GLY A 216 -7.09 11.77 15.93
C GLY A 216 -6.84 10.39 16.54
N LEU A 217 -7.63 9.38 16.19
CA LEU A 217 -7.34 8.00 16.53
C LEU A 217 -5.97 7.59 15.99
N ARG A 218 -5.19 6.92 16.84
CA ARG A 218 -3.90 6.35 16.45
C ARG A 218 -4.15 4.96 15.87
N PRO A 219 -3.60 4.65 14.69
CA PRO A 219 -3.65 3.30 14.12
C PRO A 219 -3.00 2.27 15.04
N VAL A 220 -3.33 1.00 14.80
CA VAL A 220 -2.66 -0.14 15.43
C VAL A 220 -1.15 -0.05 15.19
N LYS A 221 -0.37 -0.37 16.22
CA LYS A 221 1.09 -0.39 16.10
C LYS A 221 1.55 -1.60 15.30
N GLN A 222 2.64 -1.47 14.55
CA GLN A 222 3.12 -2.56 13.70
C GLN A 222 3.51 -3.81 14.50
N GLU A 223 3.93 -3.66 15.75
CA GLU A 223 4.30 -4.78 16.63
C GLU A 223 3.10 -5.60 17.09
N GLU A 224 1.88 -5.05 17.00
CA GLU A 224 0.63 -5.73 17.37
C GLU A 224 0.01 -6.50 16.19
N LEU A 225 0.62 -6.43 15.01
CA LEU A 225 0.18 -7.18 13.84
C LEU A 225 0.72 -8.61 13.87
N PRO A 226 -0.06 -9.62 13.40
CA PRO A 226 0.38 -11.01 13.39
C PRO A 226 1.64 -11.22 12.55
N LYS A 227 1.79 -10.40 11.50
CA LYS A 227 2.93 -10.43 10.60
C LYS A 227 3.44 -9.00 10.35
N PRO A 228 4.75 -8.74 10.52
CA PRO A 228 5.30 -7.43 10.25
C PRO A 228 5.21 -7.10 8.76
N VAL A 229 4.80 -5.87 8.46
CA VAL A 229 4.78 -5.35 7.09
C VAL A 229 6.14 -4.74 6.78
N ILE A 230 6.95 -5.45 5.99
CA ILE A 230 8.23 -4.94 5.54
C ILE A 230 8.03 -4.21 4.21
N PHE A 231 8.26 -2.91 4.23
CA PHE A 231 8.14 -2.07 3.05
C PHE A 231 9.39 -2.17 2.18
N HIS A 232 9.29 -2.90 1.07
CA HIS A 232 10.40 -3.09 0.15
C HIS A 232 10.37 -2.13 -1.05
N ASP A 233 9.19 -1.86 -1.60
CA ASP A 233 9.03 -1.16 -2.90
C ASP A 233 7.70 -0.39 -2.97
N GLY A 234 7.62 0.78 -2.32
CA GLY A 234 6.54 1.72 -2.61
C GLY A 234 7.10 3.07 -3.02
N ARG A 235 6.68 3.52 -4.19
CA ARG A 235 7.15 4.78 -4.77
C ARG A 235 6.65 6.00 -4.01
N LEU A 236 5.52 5.87 -3.30
CA LEU A 236 4.95 6.90 -2.44
C LEU A 236 5.03 6.49 -0.97
N VAL A 237 5.73 7.30 -0.18
CA VAL A 237 5.94 7.05 1.25
C VAL A 237 4.69 7.40 2.06
N ARG A 238 4.00 8.48 1.70
CA ARG A 238 2.83 9.03 2.41
C ARG A 238 1.53 8.60 1.74
N LYS A 239 0.50 8.31 2.55
CA LYS A 239 -0.88 8.08 2.07
C LYS A 239 -1.36 9.28 1.22
N PRO A 240 -1.66 9.08 -0.07
CA PRO A 240 -1.90 10.18 -0.99
C PRO A 240 -3.35 10.68 -0.89
N SER A 241 -3.58 11.70 -0.06
CA SER A 241 -4.84 12.46 -0.12
C SER A 241 -4.93 13.24 -1.43
N PRO A 242 -6.13 13.65 -1.91
CA PRO A 242 -6.26 14.42 -3.15
C PRO A 242 -5.36 15.65 -3.20
N PHE A 243 -5.23 16.36 -2.07
CA PHE A 243 -4.33 17.50 -1.95
C PHE A 243 -2.84 17.10 -2.08
N ILE A 244 -2.42 16.01 -1.45
CA ILE A 244 -1.05 15.51 -1.56
C ILE A 244 -0.77 15.04 -3.00
N VAL A 245 -1.73 14.40 -3.67
CA VAL A 245 -1.61 14.01 -5.08
C VAL A 245 -1.42 15.23 -5.96
N LEU A 246 -2.19 16.29 -5.75
CA LEU A 246 -2.01 17.56 -6.48
C LEU A 246 -0.58 18.10 -6.31
N LEU A 247 -0.08 18.14 -5.07
CA LEU A 247 1.30 18.57 -4.81
C LEU A 247 2.34 17.68 -5.50
N ILE A 248 2.15 16.35 -5.49
CA ILE A 248 3.03 15.41 -6.17
C ILE A 248 3.05 15.71 -7.68
N ILE A 249 1.88 15.91 -8.30
CA ILE A 249 1.76 16.19 -9.74
C ILE A 249 2.43 17.52 -10.10
N LEU A 250 2.17 18.58 -9.33
CA LEU A 250 2.77 19.90 -9.56
C LEU A 250 4.30 19.86 -9.37
N TRP A 251 4.78 19.09 -8.39
CA TRP A 251 6.20 18.95 -8.11
C TRP A 251 6.92 18.03 -9.09
N PHE A 252 6.23 17.05 -9.68
CA PHE A 252 6.82 16.04 -10.56
C PHE A 252 7.73 16.60 -11.67
N PRO A 253 7.30 17.59 -12.50
CA PRO A 253 8.16 18.13 -13.56
C PRO A 253 9.43 18.81 -13.00
N ILE A 254 9.30 19.56 -11.90
CA ILE A 254 10.43 20.18 -11.20
C ILE A 254 11.37 19.08 -10.68
N GLY A 255 10.80 18.02 -10.09
CA GLY A 255 11.53 16.85 -9.60
C GLY A 255 12.30 16.13 -10.70
N VAL A 256 11.75 16.01 -11.91
CA VAL A 256 12.45 15.43 -13.07
C VAL A 256 13.64 16.29 -13.46
N LEU A 257 13.45 17.61 -13.61
CA LEU A 257 14.54 18.53 -13.95
C LEU A 257 15.65 18.51 -12.89
N LEU A 258 15.28 18.52 -11.60
CA LEU A 258 16.24 18.41 -10.49
C LEU A 258 16.95 17.05 -10.47
N SER A 259 16.28 15.97 -10.86
CA SER A 259 16.89 14.63 -10.91
C SER A 259 17.90 14.53 -12.05
N ILE A 260 17.58 15.10 -13.22
CA ILE A 260 18.50 15.17 -14.36
C ILE A 260 19.71 16.05 -14.02
N SER A 261 19.49 17.22 -13.43
CA SER A 261 20.60 18.11 -13.05
C SER A 261 21.51 17.44 -12.01
N ARG A 262 20.95 16.77 -10.99
CA ARG A 262 21.74 15.98 -10.02
C ARG A 262 22.52 14.86 -10.68
N LEU A 263 21.92 14.14 -11.62
CA LEU A 263 22.59 13.07 -12.35
C LEU A 263 23.78 13.61 -13.15
N LEU A 264 23.59 14.70 -13.90
CA LEU A 264 24.63 15.31 -14.73
C LEU A 264 25.74 15.94 -13.89
N ILE A 265 25.39 16.71 -12.84
CA ILE A 265 26.40 17.31 -11.96
C ILE A 265 27.15 16.21 -11.20
N GLY A 266 26.43 15.20 -10.71
CA GLY A 266 27.01 14.08 -9.97
C GLY A 266 27.94 13.20 -10.82
N SER A 267 27.59 12.91 -12.08
CA SER A 267 28.42 12.10 -12.98
C SER A 267 29.69 12.82 -13.43
N ASN A 268 29.66 14.15 -13.56
CA ASN A 268 30.81 14.96 -13.97
C ASN A 268 31.69 15.42 -12.80
N SER A 269 31.31 15.12 -11.56
CA SER A 269 32.03 15.58 -10.36
C SER A 269 32.81 14.44 -9.71
N PRO A 270 33.99 14.72 -9.12
CA PRO A 270 34.67 13.77 -8.24
C PRO A 270 33.77 13.33 -7.08
N ILE A 271 33.89 12.06 -6.66
CA ILE A 271 33.08 11.49 -5.58
C ILE A 271 33.22 12.24 -4.24
N SER A 272 34.34 12.92 -4.03
CA SER A 272 34.61 13.77 -2.87
C SER A 272 33.69 15.00 -2.82
N LEU A 273 33.29 15.53 -3.98
CA LEU A 273 32.37 16.67 -4.10
C LEU A 273 30.90 16.25 -4.12
N PHE A 274 30.61 14.99 -4.49
CA PHE A 274 29.24 14.48 -4.59
C PHE A 274 28.44 14.68 -3.29
N TYR A 275 29.06 14.47 -2.13
CA TYR A 275 28.45 14.73 -0.82
C TYR A 275 27.88 16.16 -0.72
N TYR A 276 28.68 17.16 -1.11
CA TYR A 276 28.30 18.56 -1.03
C TYR A 276 27.24 18.94 -2.08
N ILE A 277 27.38 18.42 -3.31
CA ILE A 277 26.43 18.66 -4.41
C ILE A 277 25.03 18.15 -4.04
N ILE A 278 24.93 16.94 -3.52
CA ILE A 278 23.67 16.35 -3.08
C ILE A 278 23.06 17.16 -1.94
N GLN A 279 23.88 17.63 -0.99
CA GLN A 279 23.41 18.46 0.10
C GLN A 279 22.89 19.83 -0.37
N LEU A 280 23.61 20.50 -1.28
CA LEU A 280 23.20 21.79 -1.86
C LEU A 280 21.95 21.68 -2.72
N THR A 281 21.77 20.55 -3.41
CA THR A 281 20.57 20.30 -4.21
C THR A 281 19.39 19.83 -3.36
N GLY A 282 19.49 19.84 -2.03
CA GLY A 282 18.36 19.61 -1.11
C GLY A 282 18.24 18.20 -0.54
N CYS A 283 19.24 17.34 -0.70
CA CYS A 283 19.28 16.00 -0.12
C CYS A 283 20.24 15.97 1.08
N LYS A 284 19.69 16.01 2.29
CA LYS A 284 20.50 15.95 3.52
C LYS A 284 20.97 14.51 3.78
N ILE A 285 22.28 14.30 3.76
CA ILE A 285 22.90 13.04 4.18
C ILE A 285 23.13 13.09 5.69
N ILE A 286 22.59 12.12 6.44
CA ILE A 286 22.80 11.99 7.87
C ILE A 286 23.67 10.76 8.11
N VAL A 287 24.85 10.96 8.70
CA VAL A 287 25.78 9.89 9.05
C VAL A 287 25.69 9.68 10.56
N LYS A 288 25.35 8.46 10.97
CA LYS A 288 25.37 8.05 12.39
C LYS A 288 26.62 7.20 12.63
N GLY A 289 27.46 7.62 13.57
CA GLY A 289 28.74 6.98 13.87
C GLY A 289 29.90 7.56 13.06
N THR A 290 31.09 6.96 13.21
CA THR A 290 32.33 7.39 12.55
C THR A 290 32.63 6.49 11.34
N PRO A 291 32.74 7.05 10.13
CA PRO A 291 33.11 6.28 8.95
C PRO A 291 34.47 5.57 9.14
N PRO A 292 34.61 4.31 8.69
CA PRO A 292 35.85 3.57 8.81
C PRO A 292 36.98 4.28 8.05
N ARG A 293 38.14 4.41 8.70
CA ARG A 293 39.35 5.00 8.09
C ARG A 293 39.87 4.09 6.97
N THR A 294 40.43 4.71 5.94
CA THR A 294 41.17 4.00 4.90
C THR A 294 42.36 3.27 5.52
N ALA A 295 42.59 2.00 5.14
CA ALA A 295 43.72 1.22 5.62
C ALA A 295 45.05 1.92 5.23
N LYS A 296 45.88 2.24 6.22
CA LYS A 296 47.17 2.93 6.01
C LYS A 296 48.28 2.02 5.47
N ASN A 297 48.14 0.70 5.61
CA ASN A 297 49.17 -0.27 5.26
C ASN A 297 48.70 -1.19 4.13
N SER A 298 49.47 -1.26 3.04
CA SER A 298 49.23 -2.09 1.85
C SER A 298 49.20 -3.60 2.10
N ARG A 299 49.58 -4.06 3.30
CA ARG A 299 49.68 -5.50 3.64
C ARG A 299 48.39 -6.15 4.15
N ARG A 300 47.33 -5.39 4.44
CA ARG A 300 46.02 -5.95 4.83
C ARG A 300 44.91 -5.28 4.02
N THR A 301 44.54 -5.91 2.91
CA THR A 301 43.38 -5.54 2.09
C THR A 301 42.10 -6.06 2.75
N GLY A 302 41.61 -5.37 3.77
CA GLY A 302 40.29 -5.66 4.33
C GLY A 302 39.20 -5.22 3.34
N VAL A 303 38.29 -6.13 3.00
CA VAL A 303 37.10 -5.82 2.18
C VAL A 303 35.92 -5.59 3.12
N ALA A 304 35.22 -4.47 2.95
CA ALA A 304 33.99 -4.18 3.68
C ALA A 304 32.80 -4.42 2.77
N PHE A 305 31.95 -5.39 3.13
CA PHE A 305 30.67 -5.61 2.46
C PHE A 305 29.61 -4.71 3.11
N VAL A 306 28.88 -3.98 2.27
CA VAL A 306 27.80 -3.10 2.73
C VAL A 306 26.50 -3.66 2.16
N CYS A 307 25.61 -4.10 3.05
CA CYS A 307 24.25 -4.45 2.67
C CYS A 307 23.42 -3.18 2.59
N SER A 308 22.97 -2.85 1.38
CA SER A 308 22.13 -1.69 1.13
C SER A 308 20.74 -2.12 0.65
N HIS A 309 19.83 -1.16 0.52
CA HIS A 309 18.57 -1.39 -0.17
C HIS A 309 18.89 -1.54 -1.67
N LYS A 310 18.02 -2.19 -2.45
CA LYS A 310 18.25 -2.49 -3.89
C LYS A 310 18.25 -1.24 -4.78
N ASN A 311 18.55 -0.06 -4.24
CA ASN A 311 18.57 1.20 -4.96
C ASN A 311 19.95 1.47 -5.58
N VAL A 312 19.94 1.83 -6.86
CA VAL A 312 21.12 2.21 -7.65
C VAL A 312 21.94 3.34 -7.01
N MET A 313 21.31 4.22 -6.24
CA MET A 313 21.98 5.35 -5.60
C MET A 313 22.71 4.99 -4.30
N ASP A 314 22.37 3.86 -3.65
CA ASP A 314 22.91 3.50 -2.34
C ASP A 314 24.45 3.42 -2.33
N PRO A 315 25.10 2.76 -3.31
CA PRO A 315 26.55 2.69 -3.38
C PRO A 315 27.22 4.06 -3.59
N LEU A 316 26.52 5.00 -4.25
CA LEU A 316 26.99 6.38 -4.44
C LEU A 316 26.97 7.13 -3.11
N PHE A 317 25.90 7.01 -2.33
CA PHE A 317 25.83 7.61 -1.00
C PHE A 317 26.89 7.02 -0.06
N VAL A 318 27.08 5.70 -0.09
CA VAL A 318 28.14 5.02 0.69
C VAL A 318 29.51 5.55 0.29
N SER A 319 29.81 5.65 -1.00
CA SER A 319 31.10 6.18 -1.50
C SER A 319 31.32 7.64 -1.08
N ALA A 320 30.28 8.46 -1.14
CA ALA A 320 30.33 9.86 -0.76
C ALA A 320 30.59 10.05 0.74
N VAL A 321 29.94 9.25 1.59
CA VAL A 321 30.15 9.27 3.05
C VAL A 321 31.54 8.76 3.42
N LEU A 322 32.02 7.70 2.75
CA LEU A 322 33.36 7.17 2.96
C LEU A 322 34.48 8.02 2.33
N ARG A 323 34.12 9.00 1.49
CA ARG A 323 35.05 9.84 0.70
C ARG A 323 36.04 9.02 -0.13
N ARG A 324 35.62 7.86 -0.62
CA ARG A 324 36.40 6.97 -1.50
C ARG A 324 35.48 6.20 -2.44
N SER A 325 35.97 5.87 -3.62
CA SER A 325 35.21 5.06 -4.57
C SER A 325 35.03 3.64 -4.02
N THR A 326 33.79 3.15 -3.98
CA THR A 326 33.49 1.74 -3.69
C THR A 326 33.16 1.01 -4.99
N THR A 327 33.19 -0.32 -4.96
CA THR A 327 32.67 -1.15 -6.04
C THR A 327 31.28 -1.60 -5.65
N CYS A 328 30.28 -1.26 -6.47
CA CYS A 328 28.93 -1.79 -6.34
C CYS A 328 28.88 -3.18 -6.95
N VAL A 329 28.30 -4.13 -6.22
CA VAL A 329 28.04 -5.48 -6.73
C VAL A 329 26.52 -5.66 -6.68
N GLY A 330 25.89 -5.87 -7.84
CA GLY A 330 24.44 -5.91 -7.93
C GLY A 330 23.92 -6.79 -9.05
N TYR A 331 22.75 -7.37 -8.82
CA TYR A 331 21.97 -8.04 -9.86
C TYR A 331 21.29 -6.99 -10.75
N SER A 332 21.31 -7.21 -12.07
CA SER A 332 20.53 -6.42 -13.04
C SER A 332 20.85 -4.91 -13.11
N VAL A 333 22.14 -4.53 -13.06
CA VAL A 333 22.55 -3.14 -13.29
C VAL A 333 22.40 -2.78 -14.78
N SER A 334 21.55 -1.80 -15.09
CA SER A 334 21.31 -1.35 -16.47
C SER A 334 22.60 -0.78 -17.11
N ARG A 335 22.73 -0.90 -18.44
CA ARG A 335 23.88 -0.32 -19.17
C ARG A 335 23.96 1.20 -19.01
N PHE A 336 22.80 1.88 -18.95
CA PHE A 336 22.74 3.31 -18.74
C PHE A 336 23.27 3.70 -17.35
N THR A 337 22.85 2.97 -16.32
CA THR A 337 23.36 3.14 -14.95
C THR A 337 24.87 2.94 -14.90
N GLU A 338 25.38 1.89 -15.54
CA GLU A 338 26.82 1.60 -15.60
C GLU A 338 27.60 2.72 -16.28
N PHE A 339 27.08 3.27 -17.39
CA PHE A 339 27.69 4.38 -18.12
C PHE A 339 27.72 5.69 -17.31
N MET A 340 26.63 6.01 -16.61
CA MET A 340 26.50 7.27 -15.86
C MET A 340 27.14 7.23 -14.47
N SER A 341 27.56 6.05 -13.99
CA SER A 341 28.02 5.89 -12.61
C SER A 341 29.47 6.34 -12.42
N PRO A 342 29.77 7.21 -11.43
CA PRO A 342 31.14 7.58 -11.08
C PRO A 342 31.89 6.47 -10.32
N ILE A 343 31.24 5.35 -10.02
CA ILE A 343 31.81 4.21 -9.31
C ILE A 343 31.74 2.94 -10.16
N ARG A 344 32.62 1.98 -9.87
CA ARG A 344 32.65 0.71 -10.60
C ARG A 344 31.43 -0.14 -10.22
N ASN A 345 30.66 -0.54 -11.22
CA ASN A 345 29.57 -1.51 -11.05
C ASN A 345 30.01 -2.87 -11.60
N CYS A 346 29.95 -3.90 -10.76
CA CYS A 346 30.16 -5.29 -11.14
C CYS A 346 28.80 -6.00 -11.19
N ARG A 347 28.44 -6.54 -12.36
CA ARG A 347 27.22 -7.33 -12.52
C ARG A 347 27.40 -8.70 -11.89
N LEU A 348 26.43 -9.11 -11.09
CA LEU A 348 26.26 -10.50 -10.70
C LEU A 348 25.36 -11.19 -11.73
N THR A 349 25.90 -12.18 -12.44
CA THR A 349 25.15 -13.15 -13.24
C THR A 349 24.96 -14.42 -12.41
N GLU A 350 23.74 -14.98 -12.36
CA GLU A 350 23.41 -16.23 -11.63
C GLU A 350 24.30 -17.44 -12.01
N THR A 351 25.05 -17.34 -13.11
CA THR A 351 25.92 -18.39 -13.64
C THR A 351 27.42 -18.18 -13.44
N ASP A 352 27.87 -17.24 -12.61
CA ASP A 352 29.32 -17.01 -12.41
C ASP A 352 29.94 -18.07 -11.47
N PRO A 353 30.79 -19.00 -11.96
CA PRO A 353 31.35 -20.11 -11.18
C PRO A 353 32.33 -19.67 -10.07
N ARG A 354 32.57 -18.36 -9.89
CA ARG A 354 33.45 -17.80 -8.84
C ARG A 354 32.79 -17.64 -7.48
N MET A 355 31.48 -17.89 -7.37
CA MET A 355 30.75 -17.90 -6.09
C MET A 355 30.88 -19.23 -5.31
N LEU A 356 31.51 -20.26 -5.88
CA LEU A 356 31.72 -21.58 -5.26
C LEU A 356 33.13 -21.78 -4.67
N LYS A 357 33.90 -20.71 -4.42
CA LYS A 357 35.21 -20.80 -3.76
C LYS A 357 35.39 -19.80 -2.63
#